data_AF-A0A660MBW4-F1
#
_entry.id   AF-A0A660MBW4-F1
#
_cell.length_a   1.000
_cell.length_b   1.000
_cell.length_c   1.000
_cell.angle_alpha   90.00
_cell.angle_beta   90.00
_cell.angle_gamma   90.00
#
_symmetry.space_group_name_H-M   'P 1'
#
loop_
_entity.id
_entity.type
_entity.pdbx_description
1 polymer ?
#
loop_
_entity_poly.entity_id
_entity_poly.type
_entity_poly.pdbx_seq_one_letter_code
_entity_poly.pdbx_strand_id
1 'polypeptide(L)'
;MDKTSITMQILFEEEIFIRGMRLTSAGQSLSETRKKLLNHIREIVKTSDAPLMIATELAILQNDFDRYANSRAMESSLQSAINEMEV
;
A
#
# COMPACT_ATOMS: atom_id res chain seq x y z
N MET A 1 -22.89 15.54 20.27
CA MET A 1 -21.58 14.87 20.26
C MET A 1 -20.55 15.87 19.77
N ASP A 2 -19.44 16.03 20.48
CA ASP A 2 -18.33 16.86 20.00
C ASP A 2 -17.59 16.14 18.85
N LYS A 3 -16.85 16.90 18.02
CA LYS A 3 -16.15 16.36 16.84
C LYS A 3 -15.04 15.36 17.20
N THR A 4 -14.33 15.57 18.31
CA THR A 4 -13.33 14.65 18.85
C THR A 4 -13.97 13.33 19.25
N SER A 5 -15.15 13.36 19.87
CA SER A 5 -15.91 12.16 20.23
C SER A 5 -16.32 11.34 18.99
N ILE A 6 -16.67 11.98 17.87
CA ILE A 6 -16.99 11.29 16.61
C ILE A 6 -15.74 10.65 16.00
N THR A 7 -14.62 11.38 15.94
CA THR A 7 -13.36 10.85 15.40
C THR A 7 -12.89 9.61 16.17
N MET A 8 -12.94 9.65 17.50
CA MET A 8 -12.54 8.53 18.34
C MET A 8 -13.42 7.29 18.10
N GLN A 9 -14.72 7.48 17.87
CA GLN A 9 -15.62 6.39 17.53
C GLN A 9 -15.26 5.75 16.18
N ILE A 10 -15.04 6.55 15.14
CA ILE A 10 -14.68 6.05 13.80
C ILE A 10 -13.37 5.25 13.86
N LEU A 11 -12.35 5.77 14.58
CA LEU A 11 -11.07 5.07 14.75
C LEU A 11 -11.23 3.73 15.48
N PHE A 12 -12.10 3.67 16.50
CA PHE A 12 -12.38 2.44 17.21
C PHE A 12 -13.10 1.41 16.33
N GLU A 13 -14.08 1.85 15.55
CA GLU A 13 -14.78 1.00 14.58
C GLU A 13 -13.80 0.44 13.54
N GLU A 14 -12.93 1.28 12.97
CA GLU A 14 -11.88 0.86 12.04
C GLU A 14 -10.97 -0.21 12.66
N GLU A 15 -10.51 -0.02 13.90
CA GLU A 15 -9.65 -0.99 14.58
C GLU A 15 -10.33 -2.36 14.72
N ILE A 16 -11.62 -2.39 15.08
CA ILE A 16 -12.40 -3.63 15.16
C ILE A 16 -12.44 -4.32 13.80
N PHE A 17 -12.73 -3.59 12.72
CA PHE A 17 -12.78 -4.16 11.38
C PHE A 17 -11.43 -4.69 10.92
N ILE A 18 -10.33 -3.95 11.16
CA ILE A 18 -8.98 -4.40 10.84
C ILE A 18 -8.63 -5.69 11.59
N ARG A 19 -8.92 -5.75 12.90
CA ARG A 19 -8.69 -6.96 13.70
C ARG A 19 -9.51 -8.14 13.19
N GLY A 20 -10.79 -7.92 12.90
CA GLY A 20 -11.68 -8.93 12.32
C GLY A 20 -11.16 -9.46 10.98
N MET A 21 -10.80 -8.56 10.05
CA MET A 21 -10.26 -8.94 8.74
C MET A 21 -9.00 -9.80 8.87
N ARG A 22 -8.08 -9.45 9.78
CA ARG A 22 -6.83 -10.22 10.00
C ARG A 22 -7.07 -11.68 10.42
N LEU A 23 -8.20 -11.97 11.05
CA LEU A 23 -8.56 -13.33 11.49
C LEU A 23 -9.22 -14.16 10.38
N THR A 24 -9.71 -13.53 9.31
CA THR A 24 -10.29 -14.23 8.16
C THR A 24 -9.22 -14.95 7.34
N SER A 25 -9.61 -16.01 6.61
CA SER A 25 -8.71 -16.69 5.67
C SER A 25 -8.16 -15.73 4.61
N ALA A 26 -9.00 -14.85 4.06
CA ALA A 26 -8.58 -13.83 3.11
C ALA A 26 -7.53 -12.86 3.71
N GLY A 27 -7.73 -12.40 4.94
CA GLY A 27 -6.76 -11.53 5.63
C GLY A 27 -5.43 -12.23 5.91
N GLN A 28 -5.44 -13.51 6.27
CA GLN A 28 -4.23 -14.31 6.43
C GLN A 28 -3.51 -14.51 5.10
N SER A 29 -4.23 -14.85 4.02
CA SER A 29 -3.65 -14.97 2.67
C SER A 29 -3.06 -13.65 2.17
N LEU A 30 -3.72 -12.52 2.46
CA LEU A 30 -3.19 -11.19 2.15
C LEU A 30 -1.89 -10.92 2.92
N SER A 31 -1.85 -11.24 4.22
CA SER A 31 -0.64 -11.10 5.06
C SER A 31 0.53 -11.91 4.48
N GLU A 32 0.30 -13.18 4.13
CA GLU A 32 1.34 -14.02 3.52
C GLU A 32 1.80 -13.50 2.15
N THR A 33 0.88 -12.99 1.34
CA THR A 33 1.22 -12.36 0.05
C THR A 33 2.08 -11.12 0.25
N ARG A 34 1.75 -10.27 1.23
CA ARG A 34 2.55 -9.09 1.57
C ARG A 34 3.95 -9.45 2.08
N LYS A 35 4.09 -10.53 2.85
CA LYS A 35 5.41 -11.04 3.26
C LYS A 35 6.24 -11.49 2.05
N LYS A 36 5.63 -12.20 1.09
CA LYS A 36 6.30 -12.60 -0.16
C LYS A 36 6.77 -11.39 -0.95
N LEU A 37 5.92 -10.37 -1.09
CA LEU A 37 6.27 -9.11 -1.76
C LEU A 37 7.46 -8.42 -1.08
N LEU A 38 7.44 -8.29 0.26
CA LEU A 38 8.54 -7.69 1.02
C LEU A 38 9.86 -8.46 0.82
N ASN A 39 9.81 -9.79 0.83
CA ASN A 39 10.99 -10.60 0.58
C ASN A 39 11.50 -10.42 -0.84
N HIS A 40 10.61 -10.35 -1.84
CA HIS A 40 10.99 -10.10 -3.23
C HIS A 40 11.71 -8.75 -3.39
N ILE A 41 11.16 -7.68 -2.81
CA ILE A 41 11.80 -6.34 -2.81
C ILE A 41 13.20 -6.42 -2.18
N ARG A 42 13.35 -7.09 -1.04
CA ARG A 42 14.66 -7.27 -0.38
C ARG A 42 15.67 -8.00 -1.25
N GLU A 43 15.24 -9.03 -1.98
CA GLU A 43 16.13 -9.76 -2.88
C GLU A 43 16.54 -8.89 -4.07
N ILE A 44 15.62 -8.12 -4.66
CA ILE A 44 15.93 -7.19 -5.75
C ILE A 44 16.96 -6.16 -5.31
N VAL A 45 16.79 -5.54 -4.15
CA VAL A 45 17.76 -4.54 -3.64
C VAL A 45 19.16 -5.13 -3.49
N LYS A 46 19.29 -6.40 -3.10
CA LYS A 46 20.60 -7.08 -3.00
C LYS A 46 21.28 -7.29 -4.34
N THR A 47 20.53 -7.37 -5.45
CA THR A 47 21.12 -7.56 -6.78
C THR A 47 21.92 -6.35 -7.25
N SER A 48 21.67 -5.16 -6.69
CA SER A 48 22.22 -3.89 -7.19
C SER A 48 21.89 -3.60 -8.67
N ASP A 49 20.87 -4.26 -9.23
CA ASP A 49 20.35 -4.04 -10.57
C ASP A 49 19.36 -2.86 -10.54
N ALA A 50 19.86 -1.66 -10.86
CA ALA A 50 19.08 -0.44 -10.84
C ALA A 50 17.84 -0.50 -11.77
N PRO A 51 17.94 -0.96 -13.04
CA PRO A 51 16.76 -1.19 -13.87
C PRO A 51 15.71 -2.08 -13.22
N LEU A 52 16.10 -3.19 -12.60
CA LEU A 52 15.17 -4.09 -11.92
C LEU A 52 14.51 -3.44 -10.69
N MET A 53 15.27 -2.65 -9.93
CA MET A 53 14.76 -1.88 -8.80
C MET A 53 13.71 -0.86 -9.26
N ILE A 54 13.99 -0.10 -10.32
CA ILE A 54 13.07 0.89 -10.90
C ILE A 54 11.79 0.21 -11.40
N ALA A 55 11.92 -0.88 -12.15
CA ALA A 55 10.77 -1.63 -12.65
C ALA A 55 9.88 -2.18 -11.52
N THR A 56 10.50 -2.61 -10.41
CA THR A 56 9.78 -3.09 -9.24
C THR A 56 9.00 -1.97 -8.54
N GLU A 57 9.64 -0.82 -8.33
CA GLU A 57 8.99 0.36 -7.74
C GLU A 57 7.85 0.87 -8.62
N LEU A 58 8.05 0.93 -9.94
CA LEU A 58 7.01 1.34 -10.90
C LEU A 58 5.76 0.45 -10.80
N ALA A 59 5.95 -0.87 -10.71
CA ALA A 59 4.84 -1.81 -10.54
C ALA A 59 4.08 -1.63 -9.21
N ILE A 60 4.78 -1.23 -8.14
CA ILE A 60 4.16 -0.91 -6.84
C ILE A 60 3.36 0.39 -6.95
N LEU A 61 3.95 1.44 -7.53
CA LEU A 61 3.29 2.75 -7.70
C LEU A 61 2.03 2.65 -8.56
N GLN A 62 2.07 1.88 -9.66
CA GLN A 62 0.89 1.61 -10.48
C GLN A 62 -0.19 0.84 -9.72
N ASN A 63 0.19 -0.14 -8.88
CA ASN A 63 -0.77 -0.83 -8.02
C ASN A 63 -1.45 0.13 -7.04
N ASP A 64 -0.68 1.02 -6.43
CA ASP A 64 -1.20 2.00 -5.47
C ASP A 64 -2.11 3.02 -6.14
N PHE A 65 -1.76 3.45 -7.35
CA PHE A 65 -2.60 4.32 -8.18
C PHE A 65 -3.94 3.67 -8.50
N ASP A 66 -3.93 2.44 -9.02
CA ASP A 66 -5.14 1.75 -9.46
C ASP A 66 -6.09 1.39 -8.31
N ARG A 67 -5.57 1.14 -7.11
CA ARG A 67 -6.33 0.52 -6.01
C ARG A 67 -6.58 1.40 -4.80
N TYR A 68 -5.68 2.33 -4.50
CA TYR A 68 -5.71 3.06 -3.24
C TYR A 68 -5.82 4.57 -3.39
N ALA A 69 -5.69 5.12 -4.60
CA ALA A 69 -5.95 6.53 -4.86
C ALA A 69 -7.40 6.88 -4.47
N ASN A 70 -7.55 7.66 -3.41
CA ASN A 70 -8.85 8.02 -2.82
C ASN A 70 -9.12 9.52 -2.80
N SER A 71 -8.21 10.31 -3.36
CA SER A 71 -8.33 11.76 -3.49
C SER A 71 -7.54 12.24 -4.70
N ARG A 72 -7.94 13.38 -5.28
CA ARG A 72 -7.22 14.01 -6.39
C ARG A 72 -5.76 14.33 -6.04
N ALA A 73 -5.51 14.69 -4.77
CA ALA A 73 -4.16 14.97 -4.30
C ALA A 73 -3.28 13.71 -4.34
N MET A 74 -3.81 12.57 -3.86
CA MET A 74 -3.09 11.29 -3.92
C MET A 74 -2.91 10.79 -5.35
N GLU A 75 -3.95 10.88 -6.18
CA GLU A 75 -3.90 10.54 -7.60
C GLU A 75 -2.81 11.34 -8.31
N SER A 76 -2.79 12.67 -8.16
CA SER A 76 -1.76 13.52 -8.73
C SER A 76 -0.36 13.20 -8.21
N SER A 77 -0.23 12.87 -6.91
CA SER A 77 1.06 12.52 -6.31
C SER A 77 1.62 11.22 -6.89
N LEU A 78 0.78 10.19 -7.00
CA LEU A 78 1.17 8.88 -7.52
C LEU A 78 1.48 8.97 -9.02
N GLN A 79 0.69 9.74 -9.80
CA GLN A 79 0.97 9.96 -11.21
C GLN A 79 2.32 10.67 -11.43
N SER A 80 2.65 11.67 -10.61
CA SER A 80 3.96 12.33 -10.69
C SER A 80 5.09 11.35 -10.38
N ALA A 81 4.97 10.53 -9.33
CA ALA A 81 5.97 9.53 -8.97
C ALA A 81 6.18 8.50 -10.09
N ILE A 82 5.10 8.05 -10.74
CA ILE A 82 5.18 7.16 -11.92
C ILE A 82 5.95 7.82 -13.05
N ASN A 83 5.60 9.07 -13.39
CA ASN A 83 6.26 9.81 -14.47
C ASN A 83 7.75 10.04 -14.19
N GLU A 84 8.15 10.27 -12.94
CA GLU A 84 9.55 10.45 -12.55
C GLU A 84 10.39 9.18 -12.74
N MET A 85 9.77 7.98 -12.68
CA MET A 85 10.44 6.69 -12.81
C MET A 85 10.55 6.19 -14.26
N GLU A 86 9.76 6.76 -15.17
CA GLU A 86 9.76 6.42 -16.61
C GLU A 86 10.74 7.28 -17.45
N VAL A 87 11.42 8.25 -16.83
CA VAL A 87 12.38 9.20 -17.44
C VAL A 87 13.81 8.69 -17.35
#